data_AF-A0A7X9BLC7-F1
#
_entry.id   AF-A0A7X9BLC7-F1
#
_cell.length_a   1.000
_cell.length_b   1.000
_cell.length_c   1.000
_cell.angle_alpha   90.00
_cell.angle_beta   90.00
_cell.angle_gamma   90.00
#
_symmetry.space_group_name_H-M   'P 1'
#
loop_
_entity.id
_entity.type
_entity.pdbx_description
1 polymer ?
#
loop_
_entity_poly.entity_id
_entity_poly.type
_entity_poly.pdbx_seq_one_letter_code
_entity_poly.pdbx_strand_id
1 'polypeptide(L)' 'MTVTDLQDRRFRVGDLVIVRSLDDKTHFCIIGFKRNPNGERLAILKGLFNQTCIVERPIWDLQSLLLRGRL' A
#
# COMPACT_ATOMS: atom_id res chain seq x y z
N MET A 1 -25.01 5.19 -10.23
CA MET A 1 -23.65 4.61 -10.13
C MET A 1 -23.07 5.01 -8.79
N THR A 2 -23.14 4.15 -7.79
CA THR A 2 -22.60 4.42 -6.45
C THR A 2 -21.15 3.93 -6.41
N VAL A 3 -20.20 4.86 -6.50
CA VAL A 3 -18.80 4.58 -6.19
C VAL A 3 -18.74 4.37 -4.68
N THR A 4 -18.86 3.12 -4.23
CA THR A 4 -18.69 2.75 -2.83
C THR A 4 -17.23 2.95 -2.48
N ASP A 5 -16.94 4.13 -1.95
CA ASP A 5 -15.74 4.48 -1.21
C ASP A 5 -15.68 3.59 0.05
N LEU A 6 -15.27 2.33 -0.15
CA LEU A 6 -14.89 1.45 0.94
C LEU A 6 -13.55 1.97 1.47
N GLN A 7 -13.59 3.03 2.27
CA GLN A 7 -12.49 3.43 3.13
C GLN A 7 -12.20 2.31 4.11
N ASP A 8 -11.37 1.36 3.67
CA ASP A 8 -10.52 0.61 4.56
C ASP A 8 -9.58 1.65 5.20
N ARG A 9 -10.02 2.25 6.31
CA ARG A 9 -9.43 3.44 6.96
C ARG A 9 -7.96 3.27 7.39
N ARG A 10 -7.35 2.12 7.11
CA ARG A 10 -5.97 1.79 7.50
C ARG A 10 -4.91 2.32 6.55
N PHE A 11 -5.22 2.52 5.27
CA PHE A 11 -4.23 2.89 4.26
C PHE A 11 -4.77 3.91 3.26
N ARG A 12 -3.95 4.90 2.93
CA ARG A 12 -4.24 5.96 1.96
C ARG A 12 -3.12 6.09 0.94
N VAL A 13 -3.44 6.67 -0.22
CA VAL A 13 -2.41 7.06 -1.19
C VAL A 13 -1.48 8.08 -0.53
N GLY A 14 -0.18 7.88 -0.66
CA GLY A 14 0.86 8.64 0.02
C GLY A 14 1.35 8.01 1.32
N ASP A 15 0.67 7.01 1.87
CA ASP A 15 1.15 6.32 3.08
C ASP A 15 2.43 5.53 2.77
N LEU A 16 3.35 5.57 3.72
CA LEU A 16 4.60 4.82 3.69
C LEU A 16 4.37 3.46 4.36
N VAL A 17 4.67 2.39 3.64
CA VAL A 17 4.38 1.02 4.04
C VAL A 17 5.56 0.10 3.75
N ILE A 18 5.62 -1.00 4.49
CA ILE A 18 6.42 -2.18 4.15
C ILE A 18 5.48 -3.32 3.78
N VAL A 19 6.00 -4.27 3.01
CA VAL A 19 5.29 -5.49 2.64
C VAL A 19 5.79 -6.59 3.54
N ARG A 20 4.90 -7.23 4.32
CA ARG A 20 5.29 -8.23 5.33
C ARG A 20 5.97 -9.45 4.73
N SER A 21 5.56 -9.85 3.53
CA SER A 21 6.19 -10.97 2.82
C SER A 21 7.54 -10.61 2.19
N LEU A 22 7.93 -9.33 2.18
CA LEU A 22 9.16 -8.85 1.55
C LEU A 22 10.13 -8.44 2.66
N ASP A 23 11.44 -8.57 2.41
CA ASP A 23 12.45 -8.20 3.41
C ASP A 23 12.24 -6.75 3.92
N ASP A 24 12.29 -6.57 5.25
CA ASP A 24 11.87 -5.35 5.99
C ASP A 24 12.64 -4.08 5.59
N LYS A 25 13.66 -4.20 4.75
CA LYS A 25 14.48 -3.10 4.25
C LYS A 25 13.83 -2.32 3.11
N THR A 26 12.82 -2.89 2.46
CA THR A 26 12.21 -2.31 1.26
C THR A 26 11.01 -1.45 1.63
N HIS A 27 11.20 -0.14 1.51
CA HIS A 27 10.18 0.85 1.84
C HIS A 27 9.37 1.17 0.59
N PHE A 28 8.05 1.22 0.73
CA PHE A 28 7.14 1.55 -0.35
C PHE A 28 6.26 2.74 0.01
N CYS A 29 5.83 3.48 -1.00
CA CYS A 29 4.68 4.38 -0.86
C CYS A 29 3.48 3.83 -1.65
N ILE A 30 2.29 3.98 -1.10
CA ILE A 30 1.06 3.64 -1.81
C ILE A 30 0.79 4.73 -2.86
N ILE A 31 0.75 4.35 -4.13
CA ILE A 31 0.43 5.27 -5.24
C ILE A 31 -0.98 5.07 -5.79
N GLY A 32 -1.67 3.99 -5.41
CA GLY A 32 -3.03 3.73 -5.85
C GLY A 32 -3.60 2.43 -5.31
N PHE A 33 -4.85 2.17 -5.64
CA PHE A 33 -5.53 0.91 -5.33
C PHE A 33 -6.22 0.39 -6.59
N LYS A 34 -6.29 -0.93 -6.71
CA LYS A 34 -6.93 -1.65 -7.78
C LYS A 34 -7.76 -2.80 -7.20
N ARG A 35 -8.75 -3.28 -7.94
CA ARG A 35 -9.43 -4.53 -7.63
C ARG A 35 -9.06 -5.58 -8.67
N ASN A 36 -8.75 -6.80 -8.22
CA ASN A 36 -8.57 -7.92 -9.13
C ASN A 36 -9.95 -8.41 -9.65
N PRO A 37 -9.99 -9.28 -10.67
CA PRO A 37 -11.25 -9.82 -11.20
C PRO A 37 -12.07 -10.61 -10.16
N ASN A 38 -11.42 -11.11 -9.10
CA ASN A 38 -12.06 -11.82 -7.99
C ASN A 38 -12.63 -10.85 -6.92
N GLY A 39 -12.54 -9.54 -7.13
CA GLY A 39 -13.02 -8.50 -6.20
C GLY A 39 -12.05 -8.15 -5.06
N GLU A 40 -10.87 -8.76 -5.01
CA GLU A 40 -9.86 -8.49 -3.98
C GLU A 40 -9.20 -7.13 -4.22
N ARG A 41 -8.98 -6.38 -3.14
CA ARG A 41 -8.37 -5.06 -3.19
C ARG A 41 -6.84 -5.17 -3.08
N LEU A 42 -6.16 -4.70 -4.11
CA LEU A 42 -4.71 -4.61 -4.22
C LEU A 42 -4.28 -3.16 -4.06
N ALA A 43 -3.21 -2.92 -3.33
CA ALA A 43 -2.50 -1.65 -3.32
C ALA A 43 -1.39 -1.68 -4.38
N ILE A 44 -1.25 -0.56 -5.08
CA ILE A 44 -0.16 -0.31 -6.00
C ILE A 44 0.91 0.44 -5.22
N LEU A 45 2.09 -0.16 -5.13
CA LEU A 45 3.21 0.32 -4.33
C LEU A 45 4.34 0.75 -5.24
N LYS A 46 4.97 1.88 -4.93
CA LYS A 46 6.21 2.33 -5.55
C LYS A 46 7.36 2.20 -4.55
N GLY A 47 8.46 1.58 -4.97
CA GLY A 47 9.68 1.50 -4.16
C GLY A 47 10.26 2.90 -3.87
N LEU A 48 10.83 3.06 -2.68
CA LEU A 48 11.53 4.27 -2.25
C LEU A 48 13.05 4.04 -2.27
N PHE A 49 13.83 5.12 -2.11
CA PHE A 49 15.30 5.08 -2.00
C PHE A 49 16.00 4.32 -3.14
N ASN A 50 15.97 4.87 -4.35
CA ASN A 50 16.55 4.30 -5.58
C ASN A 50 15.90 3.02 -6.14
N GLN A 51 14.81 2.56 -5.54
CA GLN A 51 14.02 1.46 -6.09
C GLN A 51 13.04 1.99 -7.13
N THR A 52 13.17 1.55 -8.39
CA THR A 52 12.30 1.94 -9.51
C THR A 52 11.14 0.96 -9.74
N CYS A 53 10.97 -0.02 -8.86
CA CYS A 53 9.94 -1.03 -8.99
C CYS A 53 8.55 -0.49 -8.59
N ILE A 54 7.54 -0.97 -9.31
CA ILE A 54 6.14 -0.82 -8.97
C ILE A 54 5.59 -2.22 -8.78
N VAL A 55 4.98 -2.48 -7.63
CA VAL A 55 4.44 -3.81 -7.28
C VAL A 55 2.99 -3.70 -6.83
N GLU A 56 2.19 -4.70 -7.17
CA GLU A 56 0.81 -4.84 -6.69
C GLU A 56 0.80 -5.85 -5.54
N ARG A 57 0.25 -5.47 -4.37
CA ARG A 57 0.16 -6.35 -3.19
C ARG A 57 -1.20 -6.24 -2.51
N PRO A 58 -1.71 -7.33 -1.92
CA PRO A 58 -2.96 -7.28 -1.16
C PRO A 58 -2.79 -6.43 0.10
N ILE A 59 -3.84 -5.70 0.49
CA ILE A 59 -3.80 -4.77 1.62
C ILE A 59 -3.43 -5.46 2.93
N TRP A 60 -3.79 -6.73 3.09
CA TRP A 60 -3.49 -7.53 4.28
C TRP A 60 -1.99 -7.82 4.48
N ASP A 61 -1.21 -7.73 3.40
CA ASP A 61 0.24 -7.92 3.37
C ASP A 61 1.00 -6.60 3.60
N LEU A 62 0.28 -5.48 3.77
CA LEU A 62 0.87 -4.18 4.04
C LEU A 62 0.97 -3.92 5.54
N GLN A 63 2.04 -3.26 5.94
CA GLN A 63 2.21 -2.72 7.28
C GLN A 63 2.65 -1.26 7.18
N SER A 64 1.89 -0.38 7.83
CA SER A 64 2.18 1.06 7.83
C SER A 64 3.42 1.34 8.67
N LEU A 65 4.33 2.13 8.11
CA LEU A 65 5.51 2.64 8.80
C LEU A 65 5.26 3.99 9.48
N LEU A 66 4.09 4.60 9.26
CA LEU A 66 3.68 5.82 9.96
C LEU A 66 3.24 5.48 11.40
N LEU A 67 4.23 5.19 12.24
CA LEU A 67 4.12 5.28 13.69
C LEU A 67 3.88 6.75 14.04
N ARG A 68 2.60 7.12 14.19
CA ARG A 68 2.10 8.23 15.03
C ARG A 68 3.12 9.38 15.21
N GLY A 69 3.23 10.23 14.18
CA GLY A 69 3.90 11.53 14.18
C GLY A 69 4.72 11.90 15.43
N ARG A 70 5.94 11.38 15.50
CA ARG A 70 7.03 11.99 16.28
C ARG A 70 8.22 12.17 15.34
N LEU A 71 8.15 13.26 14.58
CA LEU A 71 9.35 13.96 14.13
C LEU A 71 9.96 14.68 15.35
#